data_AF-A0A521Z6Z2-F1
#
_entry.id   AF-A0A521Z6Z2-F1
#
_cell.length_a   1.000
_cell.length_b   1.000
_cell.length_c   1.000
_cell.angle_alpha   90.00
_cell.angle_beta   90.00
_cell.angle_gamma   90.00
#
_symmetry.space_group_name_H-M   'P 1'
#
loop_
_entity.id
_entity.type
_entity.pdbx_description
1 polymer ?
#
loop_
_entity_poly.entity_id
_entity_poly.type
_entity_poly.pdbx_seq_one_letter_code
_entity_poly.pdbx_strand_id
1 'polypeptide(L)' 'MAEPQRSCRVCRTKRPQAQLQRWVRQGGTVLADTQTTGHQPGRGFYTCSSACANKLPAIIGQNRR' A
#
# COMPACT_ATOMS: atom_id res chain seq x y z
N MET A 1 22.09 -9.08 -0.64
CA MET A 1 20.95 -9.15 -1.59
C MET A 1 20.21 -7.83 -1.51
N ALA A 2 20.00 -7.12 -2.62
CA ALA A 2 19.30 -5.83 -2.60
C ALA A 2 17.80 -6.05 -2.35
N GLU A 3 17.27 -5.46 -1.29
CA GLU A 3 15.83 -5.51 -1.01
C GLU A 3 15.06 -4.77 -2.12
N PRO A 4 13.92 -5.30 -2.59
CA PRO A 4 13.15 -4.63 -3.63
C PRO A 4 12.69 -3.25 -3.14
N GLN A 5 12.98 -2.21 -3.92
CA GLN A 5 12.46 -0.87 -3.66
C GLN A 5 11.05 -0.72 -4.20
N ARG A 6 10.20 -0.07 -3.41
CA ARG A 6 8.82 0.26 -3.77
C ARG A 6 8.57 1.74 -3.53
N SER A 7 7.57 2.28 -4.21
CA SER A 7 7.21 3.69 -4.08
C SER A 7 5.93 3.83 -3.27
N CYS A 8 5.92 4.76 -2.31
CA CYS A 8 4.69 5.13 -1.63
C CYS A 8 3.65 5.62 -2.65
N ARG A 9 2.41 5.12 -2.56
CA ARG A 9 1.34 5.50 -3.49
C ARG A 9 0.91 6.98 -3.34
N VAL A 10 1.16 7.55 -2.16
CA VAL A 10 0.74 8.91 -1.77
C VAL A 10 1.81 9.94 -2.09
N CYS A 11 2.97 9.90 -1.44
CA CYS A 11 4.04 10.88 -1.63
C CYS A 11 5.10 10.49 -2.67
N ARG A 12 4.99 9.28 -3.28
CA ARG A 12 5.91 8.75 -4.30
C ARG A 12 7.36 8.51 -3.84
N THR A 13 7.69 8.77 -2.58
CA THR A 13 9.00 8.41 -1.98
C THR A 13 9.30 6.92 -2.18
N LYS A 14 10.53 6.61 -2.62
CA LYS A 14 11.03 5.25 -2.75
C LYS A 14 11.67 4.80 -1.44
N ARG A 15 11.33 3.60 -0.97
CA ARG A 15 11.96 2.95 0.20
C ARG A 15 12.08 1.44 -0.03
N PRO A 16 12.98 0.75 0.68
CA PRO A 16 12.98 -0.71 0.74
C PRO A 16 11.59 -1.24 1.11
N GLN A 17 11.16 -2.34 0.49
CA GLN A 17 9.82 -2.91 0.72
C GLN A 17 9.56 -3.22 2.20
N ALA A 18 10.58 -3.67 2.94
CA ALA A 18 10.48 -3.94 4.38
C ALA A 18 10.15 -2.69 5.22
N GLN A 19 10.40 -1.49 4.71
CA GLN A 19 10.11 -0.22 5.39
C GLN A 19 8.75 0.39 5.00
N LEU A 20 7.93 -0.34 4.23
CA LEU A 20 6.63 0.13 3.76
C LEU A 20 5.53 -0.80 4.25
N GLN A 21 4.41 -0.21 4.66
CA GLN A 21 3.18 -0.96 4.91
C GLN A 21 2.50 -1.26 3.58
N ARG A 22 2.17 -2.53 3.33
CA ARG A 22 1.33 -2.94 2.20
C ARG A 22 -0.16 -2.88 2.59
N TRP A 23 -0.97 -2.51 1.61
CA TRP A 23 -2.43 -2.41 1.69
C TRP A 23 -3.04 -3.07 0.47
N VAL A 24 -4.23 -3.63 0.59
CA VAL A 24 -4.97 -4.22 -0.53
C VAL A 24 -6.33 -3.56 -0.64
N ARG A 25 -6.77 -3.31 -1.87
CA ARG A 25 -8.15 -2.90 -2.13
C ARG A 25 -9.03 -4.13 -2.34
N GLN A 26 -10.03 -4.31 -1.48
CA GLN A 26 -11.06 -5.36 -1.57
C GLN A 26 -12.44 -4.73 -1.39
N GLY A 27 -13.37 -5.00 -2.31
CA GLY A 27 -14.75 -4.51 -2.21
C GLY A 27 -14.89 -2.99 -2.07
N GLY A 28 -13.95 -2.20 -2.63
CA GLY A 28 -13.93 -0.73 -2.49
C GLY A 28 -13.28 -0.22 -1.21
N THR A 29 -12.95 -1.09 -0.27
CA THR A 29 -12.28 -0.75 0.99
C THR A 29 -10.78 -1.03 0.89
N VAL A 30 -9.98 -0.24 1.61
CA VAL A 30 -8.53 -0.42 1.72
C VAL A 30 -8.22 -1.10 3.05
N LEU A 31 -7.63 -2.29 2.99
CA LEU A 31 -7.30 -3.11 4.15
C LEU A 31 -5.78 -3.22 4.31
N ALA A 32 -5.29 -3.23 5.55
CA ALA A 32 -3.88 -3.48 5.82
C ALA A 32 -3.54 -4.93 5.48
N ASP A 33 -2.47 -5.15 4.72
CA ASP A 33 -1.96 -6.49 4.47
C ASP A 33 -1.02 -6.87 5.61
N THR A 34 -1.55 -7.55 6.63
CA THR A 34 -0.80 -8.01 7.80
C THR A 34 -0.25 -9.43 7.64
N GLN A 35 -0.48 -10.08 6.50
CA GLN A 35 -0.01 -11.44 6.27
C GLN A 35 1.50 -11.45 5.96
N THR A 36 2.24 -12.16 6.80
CA THR A 36 3.68 -12.43 6.65
C THR A 36 3.97 -13.50 5.59
N THR A 37 3.01 -14.38 5.31
CA THR A 37 3.10 -15.47 4.33
C THR A 37 1.87 -15.49 3.44
N GLY A 38 2.08 -15.27 2.13
CA GLY A 38 1.00 -15.14 1.16
C GLY A 38 0.34 -13.76 1.27
N HIS A 39 0.57 -12.89 0.30
CA HIS A 39 -0.08 -11.59 0.27
C HIS A 39 -1.59 -11.75 0.07
N GLN A 40 -2.39 -10.90 0.72
CA GLN A 40 -3.82 -10.84 0.47
C GLN A 40 -4.11 -10.63 -1.03
N PRO A 41 -5.07 -11.38 -1.61
CA PRO A 41 -5.39 -11.31 -3.03
C PRO A 41 -6.01 -9.95 -3.36
N GLY A 42 -5.57 -9.37 -4.49
CA GLY A 42 -6.03 -8.09 -4.98
C GLY A 42 -4.91 -7.10 -5.30
N ARG A 43 -5.30 -5.88 -5.71
CA ARG A 43 -4.33 -4.83 -6.06
C ARG A 43 -3.68 -4.26 -4.81
N GLY A 44 -2.38 -4.51 -4.67
CA GLY A 44 -1.55 -4.02 -3.56
C GLY A 44 -1.04 -2.60 -3.76
N PHE A 45 -0.96 -1.84 -2.66
CA PHE A 45 -0.41 -0.49 -2.58
C PHE A 45 0.51 -0.36 -1.37
N TYR A 46 1.47 0.56 -1.42
CA TYR A 46 2.44 0.76 -0.34
C TYR A 46 2.38 2.19 0.24
N THR A 47 2.59 2.32 1.56
CA THR A 47 2.72 3.62 2.24
C THR A 47 3.92 3.65 3.18
N CYS A 48 4.62 4.78 3.21
CA CYS A 48 5.82 4.95 4.03
C CYS A 48 5.57 5.50 5.44
N SER A 49 4.35 5.91 5.76
CA SER A 49 3.97 6.46 7.06
C SER A 49 2.47 6.36 7.31
N SER A 50 2.06 6.48 8.57
CA SER A 50 0.65 6.57 8.99
C SER A 50 -0.08 7.75 8.35
N ALA A 51 0.58 8.91 8.23
CA ALA A 51 0.02 10.07 7.53
C ALA A 51 -0.29 9.78 6.05
N CYS A 52 0.52 8.97 5.37
CA CYS A 52 0.23 8.51 4.01
C CYS A 52 -0.86 7.44 4.00
N ALA A 53 -0.89 6.54 4.97
CA ALA A 53 -1.95 5.54 5.10
C ALA A 53 -3.34 6.18 5.23
N ASN A 54 -3.47 7.22 6.05
CA ASN A 54 -4.75 7.92 6.24
C ASN A 54 -5.28 8.60 4.96
N LYS A 55 -4.39 9.01 4.05
CA LYS A 55 -4.75 9.61 2.76
C LYS A 55 -5.02 8.57 1.67
N LEU A 56 -4.59 7.33 1.89
CA LEU A 56 -4.63 6.27 0.88
C LEU A 56 -6.08 5.99 0.41
N PRO A 57 -7.11 5.82 1.28
CA PRO A 57 -8.48 5.60 0.84
C PRO A 57 -9.01 6.69 -0.10
N ALA A 58 -8.69 7.95 0.15
CA ALA A 58 -9.09 9.06 -0.74
C ALA A 58 -8.43 8.97 -2.13
N ILE A 59 -7.23 8.37 -2.24
CA ILE A 59 -6.46 8.28 -3.49
C ILE A 59 -6.83 7.03 -4.31
N ILE A 60 -7.07 5.89 -3.65
CA ILE A 60 -7.34 4.60 -4.33
C ILE A 60 -8.77 4.09 -4.19
N GLY A 61 -9.56 4.60 -3.25
CA GLY A 61 -10.96 4.25 -3.03
C GLY A 61 -11.95 4.98 -3.94
N GLN A 62 -11.54 6.09 -4.56
CA GLN A 62 -12.35 6.74 -5.59
C GLN A 62 -12.33 5.89 -6.87
N ASN A 63 -13.39 5.13 -7.07
CA ASN A 63 -13.71 4.49 -8.34
C ASN A 63 -14.05 5.60 -9.36
N ARG A 64 -13.03 6.30 -9.87
CA ARG A 64 -13.23 7.13 -11.05
C ARG A 64 -13.46 6.16 -12.21
N ARG A 65 -14.74 6.05 -12.59
CA ARG A 65 -15.20 5.44 -13.83
C ARG A 65 -14.42 5.99 -15.01
#